data_AF-A0A764LFL5-F1
#
_entry.id   AF-A0A764LFL5-F1
#
_cell.length_a   1.000
_cell.length_b   1.000
_cell.length_c   1.000
_cell.angle_alpha   90.00
_cell.angle_beta   90.00
_cell.angle_gamma   90.00
#
_symmetry.space_group_name_H-M   'P 1'
#
loop_
_entity.id
_entity.type
_entity.pdbx_description
1 polymer ?
#
loop_
_entity_poly.entity_id
_entity_poly.type
_entity_poly.pdbx_seq_one_letter_code
_entity_poly.pdbx_strand_id
1 'polypeptide(L)'
;DWKVVLFMQRSCPWCHQFDPVLKQVAQQYGFSVFPYTLDGQGDAAFPEALPAPPEVMQTFFPNIPVATPTTFLVNVNTLEALPLLQGDTDAAGFMARMDTVLQMYGEKHAG
;
A
#
# COMPACT_ATOMS: atom_id res chain seq x y z
N ASP A 1 -7.43 -5.01 13.42
CA ASP A 1 -6.12 -4.40 13.11
C ASP A 1 -5.94 -4.26 11.61
N TRP A 2 -5.42 -3.11 11.18
CA TRP A 2 -5.21 -2.77 9.78
C TRP A 2 -3.73 -2.60 9.49
N LYS A 3 -3.30 -2.96 8.29
CA LYS A 3 -1.94 -2.73 7.76
C LYS A 3 -1.99 -2.13 6.38
N VAL A 4 -1.00 -1.32 6.05
CA VAL A 4 -0.81 -0.86 4.66
C VAL A 4 0.11 -1.85 3.96
N VAL A 5 -0.32 -2.44 2.86
CA VAL A 5 0.52 -3.25 1.97
C VAL A 5 0.95 -2.36 0.81
N LEU A 6 2.25 -2.23 0.57
CA LEU A 6 2.85 -1.47 -0.53
C LEU A 6 3.38 -2.44 -1.59
N PHE A 7 3.11 -2.18 -2.85
CA PHE A 7 3.75 -2.81 -4.00
C PHE A 7 4.63 -1.78 -4.70
N MET A 8 5.93 -2.05 -4.79
CA MET A 8 6.95 -1.15 -5.30
C MET A 8 7.95 -1.87 -6.21
N GLN A 9 8.82 -1.11 -6.86
CA GLN A 9 9.94 -1.60 -7.66
C GLN A 9 11.12 -0.69 -7.40
N ARG A 10 12.34 -1.24 -7.32
CA ARG A 10 13.53 -0.40 -7.19
C ARG A 10 13.75 0.49 -8.41
N SER A 11 13.39 0.03 -9.61
CA SER A 11 13.55 0.79 -10.85
C SER A 11 12.50 1.89 -11.08
N CYS A 12 11.50 1.99 -10.21
CA CYS A 12 10.34 2.87 -10.36
C CYS A 12 10.60 4.28 -9.83
N PRO A 13 10.57 5.34 -10.68
CA PRO A 13 10.88 6.70 -10.24
C PRO A 13 9.82 7.30 -9.30
N TRP A 14 8.57 6.86 -9.41
CA TRP A 14 7.49 7.29 -8.51
C TRP A 14 7.61 6.66 -7.13
N CYS A 15 8.13 5.43 -7.06
CA CYS A 15 8.38 4.72 -5.80
C CYS A 15 9.44 5.46 -4.99
N HIS A 16 10.52 5.92 -5.63
CA HIS A 16 11.53 6.75 -4.98
C HIS A 16 11.01 8.08 -4.42
N GLN A 17 9.91 8.62 -4.96
CA GLN A 17 9.28 9.83 -4.46
C GLN A 17 8.32 9.52 -3.31
N PHE A 18 7.51 8.48 -3.44
CA PHE A 18 6.43 8.17 -2.52
C PHE A 18 6.84 7.33 -1.32
N ASP A 19 7.72 6.34 -1.50
CA ASP A 19 8.05 5.37 -0.45
C ASP A 19 8.64 6.04 0.83
N PRO A 20 9.52 7.07 0.73
CA PRO A 20 9.95 7.83 1.90
C PRO A 20 8.80 8.57 2.61
N VAL A 21 7.86 9.13 1.83
CA VAL A 21 6.67 9.81 2.37
C VAL A 21 5.80 8.81 3.14
N LEU A 22 5.49 7.66 2.53
CA LEU A 22 4.71 6.61 3.18
C LEU A 22 5.38 6.13 4.47
N LYS A 23 6.70 5.94 4.47
CA LYS A 23 7.46 5.55 5.66
C LYS A 23 7.36 6.58 6.78
N GLN A 24 7.50 7.87 6.44
CA GLN A 24 7.37 8.96 7.41
C GLN A 24 5.96 9.01 8.01
N VAL A 25 4.92 8.90 7.17
CA VAL A 25 3.52 8.91 7.61
C VAL A 25 3.25 7.70 8.51
N ALA A 26 3.71 6.50 8.13
CA ALA A 26 3.58 5.31 8.96
C ALA A 26 4.18 5.48 10.35
N GLN A 27 5.36 6.09 10.44
CA GLN A 27 6.02 6.39 11.71
C GLN A 27 5.26 7.45 12.52
N GLN A 28 4.78 8.50 11.87
CA GLN A 28 4.06 9.60 12.52
C GLN A 28 2.72 9.16 13.11
N TYR A 29 1.98 8.31 12.38
CA TYR A 29 0.63 7.88 12.76
C TYR A 29 0.59 6.49 13.42
N GLY A 30 1.73 5.80 13.50
CA GLY A 30 1.88 4.55 14.24
C GLY A 30 1.29 3.30 13.56
N PHE A 31 1.09 3.32 12.24
CA PHE A 31 0.68 2.13 11.49
C PHE A 31 1.87 1.41 10.85
N SER A 32 1.68 0.13 10.53
CA SER A 32 2.71 -0.68 9.88
C SER A 32 2.51 -0.72 8.37
N VAL A 33 3.63 -0.69 7.64
CA VAL A 33 3.69 -0.92 6.20
C VAL A 33 4.34 -2.27 5.92
N PHE A 34 3.74 -3.07 5.04
CA PHE A 34 4.30 -4.31 4.54
C PHE A 34 4.67 -4.13 3.06
N PRO A 35 5.96 -4.00 2.72
CA PRO A 35 6.42 -3.77 1.35
C PRO A 35 6.65 -5.07 0.58
N TYR A 36 6.04 -5.16 -0.59
CA TYR A 36 6.33 -6.12 -1.66
C TYR A 36 7.07 -5.43 -2.80
N THR A 37 8.05 -6.12 -3.38
CA THR A 37 8.73 -5.70 -4.62
C THR A 37 8.31 -6.56 -5.80
N LEU A 38 8.07 -5.92 -6.95
CA LEU A 38 7.76 -6.61 -8.21
C LEU A 38 8.99 -6.92 -9.06
N ASP A 39 10.13 -6.26 -8.79
CA ASP A 39 11.40 -6.48 -9.48
C ASP A 39 12.43 -7.23 -8.61
N GLY A 40 12.00 -7.71 -7.44
CA GLY A 40 12.81 -8.50 -6.52
C GLY A 40 13.80 -7.67 -5.70
N GLN A 41 13.75 -6.34 -5.79
CA GLN A 41 14.62 -5.45 -5.03
C GLN A 41 13.82 -4.39 -4.25
N GLY A 42 14.20 -4.18 -2.99
CA GLY A 42 13.79 -3.03 -2.21
C GLY A 42 14.54 -1.74 -2.59
N ASP A 43 14.07 -0.61 -2.08
CA ASP A 43 14.66 0.71 -2.28
C ASP A 43 15.24 1.27 -0.96
N ALA A 44 15.61 2.56 -0.94
CA ALA A 44 16.17 3.18 0.27
C ALA A 44 15.16 3.30 1.42
N ALA A 45 13.88 3.43 1.14
CA ALA A 45 12.83 3.52 2.16
C ALA A 45 12.48 2.13 2.70
N PHE A 46 12.33 1.14 1.81
CA PHE A 46 11.98 -0.24 2.14
C PHE A 46 13.01 -1.24 1.56
N PRO A 47 14.22 -1.30 2.14
CA PRO A 47 15.29 -2.16 1.61
C PRO A 47 15.01 -3.65 1.78
N GLU A 48 14.13 -4.01 2.72
CA GLU A 48 13.75 -5.39 3.05
C GLU A 48 12.43 -5.80 2.36
N ALA A 49 12.02 -5.10 1.29
CA ALA A 49 10.84 -5.47 0.52
C ALA A 49 10.93 -6.91 0.01
N LEU A 50 9.88 -7.70 0.24
CA LEU A 50 9.85 -9.10 -0.16
C LEU A 50 9.33 -9.23 -1.59
N PRO A 51 9.85 -10.16 -2.42
CA PRO A 51 9.26 -10.42 -3.73
C PRO A 51 7.78 -10.78 -3.61
N ALA A 52 6.91 -10.18 -4.42
CA ALA A 52 5.49 -10.54 -4.46
C ALA A 52 5.29 -11.90 -5.15
N PRO A 53 4.84 -12.96 -4.45
CA PRO A 53 4.50 -14.21 -5.09
C PRO A 53 3.31 -14.06 -6.06
N PRO A 54 3.17 -14.94 -7.06
CA PRO A 54 2.05 -14.89 -8.00
C PRO A 54 0.67 -14.89 -7.32
N GLU A 55 0.51 -15.61 -6.21
CA GLU A 55 -0.74 -15.69 -5.46
C GLU A 55 -1.10 -14.35 -4.80
N VAL A 56 -0.09 -13.61 -4.34
CA VAL A 56 -0.26 -12.26 -3.82
C VAL A 56 -0.68 -11.32 -4.95
N MET A 57 -0.02 -11.41 -6.10
CA MET A 57 -0.40 -10.59 -7.26
C MET A 57 -1.84 -10.84 -7.71
N GLN A 58 -2.28 -12.10 -7.75
CA GLN A 58 -3.67 -12.45 -8.09
C GLN A 58 -4.68 -11.94 -7.06
N THR A 59 -4.30 -11.92 -5.78
CA THR A 59 -5.18 -11.45 -4.69
C THR A 59 -5.36 -9.94 -4.72
N PHE A 60 -4.28 -9.19 -4.93
CA PHE A 60 -4.29 -7.73 -4.84
C PHE A 60 -4.62 -7.04 -6.16
N PHE A 61 -4.32 -7.66 -7.31
CA PHE A 61 -4.57 -7.09 -8.63
C PHE A 61 -5.50 -7.97 -9.49
N PRO A 62 -6.65 -8.47 -8.98
CA PRO A 62 -7.50 -9.38 -9.76
C PRO A 62 -8.15 -8.70 -10.97
N ASN A 63 -8.45 -7.39 -10.87
CA ASN A 63 -9.14 -6.62 -11.90
C ASN A 63 -8.60 -5.18 -12.05
N ILE A 64 -7.45 -4.88 -11.43
CA ILE A 64 -6.83 -3.55 -11.51
C ILE A 64 -5.47 -3.66 -12.21
N PRO A 65 -5.08 -2.67 -13.04
CA PRO A 65 -3.77 -2.68 -13.68
C PRO A 65 -2.66 -2.74 -12.63
N VAL A 66 -1.64 -3.56 -12.90
CA VAL A 66 -0.43 -3.58 -12.08
C VAL A 66 0.38 -2.33 -12.39
N ALA A 67 0.56 -1.46 -11.41
CA ALA A 67 1.49 -0.34 -11.46
C ALA A 67 2.18 -0.13 -10.10
N THR A 68 3.25 0.65 -10.09
CA THR A 68 4.02 0.95 -8.88
C THR A 68 4.28 2.45 -8.76
N PRO A 69 4.22 3.01 -7.54
CA PRO A 69 3.83 2.35 -6.30
C PRO A 69 2.31 2.13 -6.24
N THR A 70 1.86 1.06 -5.59
CA THR A 70 0.43 0.84 -5.27
C THR A 70 0.29 0.43 -3.82
N THR A 71 -0.70 0.97 -3.10
CA THR A 71 -0.98 0.65 -1.70
C THR A 71 -2.38 0.11 -1.51
N PHE A 72 -2.51 -0.80 -0.55
CA PHE A 72 -3.78 -1.36 -0.10
C PHE A 72 -3.86 -1.29 1.42
N LEU A 73 -5.07 -1.10 1.94
CA LEU A 73 -5.37 -1.24 3.35
C LEU A 73 -5.90 -2.66 3.60
N VAL A 74 -5.21 -3.43 4.43
CA VAL A 74 -5.52 -4.84 4.67
C VAL A 74 -5.93 -5.03 6.11
N ASN A 75 -7.11 -5.61 6.32
CA ASN A 75 -7.53 -6.07 7.63
C ASN A 75 -6.88 -7.43 7.91
N VAL A 76 -6.03 -7.51 8.93
CA VAL A 76 -5.28 -8.75 9.20
C VAL A 76 -6.14 -9.87 9.78
N ASN A 77 -7.33 -9.54 10.30
CA ASN A 77 -8.25 -10.52 10.88
C ASN A 77 -9.12 -11.19 9.80
N THR A 78 -9.51 -10.43 8.77
CA THR A 78 -10.40 -10.92 7.70
C THR A 78 -9.67 -11.17 6.38
N LEU A 79 -8.42 -10.69 6.27
CA LEU A 79 -7.61 -10.66 5.04
C LEU A 79 -8.24 -9.84 3.90
N GLU A 80 -9.22 -8.98 4.23
CA GLU A 80 -9.83 -8.09 3.25
C GLU A 80 -8.85 -6.97 2.86
N ALA A 81 -8.65 -6.79 1.55
CA ALA A 81 -7.76 -5.78 0.98
C ALA A 81 -8.55 -4.70 0.24
N LEU A 82 -8.40 -3.46 0.68
CA LEU A 82 -9.05 -2.28 0.11
C LEU A 82 -8.02 -1.46 -0.68
N PRO A 83 -8.23 -1.18 -1.98
CA PRO A 83 -7.31 -0.33 -2.75
C PRO A 83 -7.24 1.09 -2.17
N LEU A 84 -6.03 1.53 -1.78
CA LEU A 84 -5.79 2.88 -1.31
C LEU A 84 -5.38 3.79 -2.46
N LEU A 85 -4.17 3.65 -2.96
CA LEU A 85 -3.58 4.61 -3.91
C LEU A 85 -2.70 3.87 -4.92
N GLN A 86 -2.72 4.33 -6.17
CA GLN A 86 -1.75 3.97 -7.21
C GLN A 86 -1.09 5.26 -7.70
N GLY A 87 0.25 5.29 -7.70
CA GLY A 87 1.03 6.49 -7.96
C GLY A 87 1.51 7.18 -6.68
N ASP A 88 2.19 8.30 -6.86
CA ASP A 88 2.75 9.13 -5.79
C ASP A 88 1.77 10.19 -5.29
N THR A 89 1.94 10.58 -4.03
CA THR A 89 1.22 11.68 -3.39
C THR A 89 2.00 12.17 -2.17
N ASP A 90 1.58 13.27 -1.58
CA ASP A 90 2.13 13.76 -0.32
C ASP A 90 1.45 13.12 0.90
N ALA A 91 1.93 13.44 2.10
CA ALA A 91 1.38 12.89 3.34
C ALA A 91 -0.11 13.19 3.52
N ALA A 92 -0.55 14.39 3.14
CA ALA A 92 -1.96 14.80 3.30
C ALA A 92 -2.86 14.04 2.33
N GLY A 93 -2.44 13.89 1.07
CA GLY A 93 -3.16 13.11 0.06
C GLY A 93 -3.28 11.64 0.43
N PHE A 94 -2.23 11.04 0.99
CA PHE A 94 -2.28 9.66 1.46
C PHE A 94 -3.28 9.49 2.61
N MET A 95 -3.23 10.36 3.63
CA MET A 95 -4.12 10.29 4.78
C MET A 95 -5.58 10.53 4.39
N ALA A 96 -5.85 11.53 3.54
CA ALA A 96 -7.19 11.79 3.03
C ALA A 96 -7.78 10.58 2.28
N ARG A 97 -6.94 9.86 1.52
CA ARG A 97 -7.37 8.64 0.84
C ARG A 97 -7.66 7.51 1.82
N MET A 98 -6.85 7.34 2.86
CA MET A 98 -7.07 6.35 3.91
C MET A 98 -8.39 6.61 4.65
N ASP A 99 -8.66 7.86 5.04
CA ASP A 99 -9.90 8.26 5.70
C ASP A 99 -11.13 7.95 4.83
N THR A 100 -11.06 8.31 3.53
CA THR A 100 -12.13 8.04 2.57
C THR A 100 -12.44 6.54 2.48
N VAL A 101 -11.41 5.70 2.37
CA VAL A 101 -11.58 4.25 2.24
C VAL A 101 -12.15 3.63 3.52
N LEU A 102 -11.70 4.06 4.69
CA LEU A 102 -12.23 3.59 5.97
C LEU A 102 -13.68 4.04 6.20
N GLN A 103 -14.05 5.25 5.79
CA GLN A 103 -15.43 5.71 5.86
C GLN A 103 -16.34 4.85 4.98
N MET A 104 -15.98 4.67 3.70
CA MET A 104 -16.74 3.83 2.77
C MET A 104 -16.88 2.39 3.28
N TYR A 105 -15.81 1.86 3.90
CA TYR A 105 -15.83 0.54 4.50
C TYR A 105 -16.85 0.45 5.65
N GLY A 106 -16.85 1.42 6.55
CA GLY A 106 -17.80 1.50 7.66
C GLY A 106 -19.25 1.59 7.18
N GLU A 107 -19.52 2.44 6.19
CA GLU A 107 -20.86 2.59 5.60
C GLU A 107 -21.38 1.27 4.99
N LYS A 108 -20.52 0.52 4.30
CA LYS A 108 -20.89 -0.78 3.71
C LYS A 108 -21.25 -1.84 4.75
N HIS A 109 -20.66 -1.79 5.94
CA HIS A 109 -20.82 -2.80 6.99
C HIS A 109 -21.74 -2.37 8.14
N ALA A 110 -22.32 -1.17 8.07
CA ALA A 110 -23.28 -0.66 9.04
C ALA A 110 -24.72 -1.17 8.79
N GLY A 111 -24.93 -2.05 7.80
CA GLY A 111 -26.22 -2.61 7.39
C GLY A 111 -26.36 -4.10 7.69
#